data_AF-A0A925R7H4-F1
#
_entry.id   AF-A0A925R7H4-F1
#
_cell.length_a   1.000
_cell.length_b   1.000
_cell.length_c   1.000
_cell.angle_alpha   90.00
_cell.angle_beta   90.00
_cell.angle_gamma   90.00
#
_symmetry.space_group_name_H-M   'P 1'
#
loop_
_entity.id
_entity.type
_entity.pdbx_description
1 polymer ?
#
loop_
_entity_poly.entity_id
_entity_poly.type
_entity_poly.pdbx_seq_one_letter_code
_entity_poly.pdbx_strand_id
1 'polypeptide(L)'
;MHGVEEWNNIPMRLTDAHHKLIILTSKGERIERPLRQINSPLGDVSQNYDKMFEPLIYKGIAKKGLIGDAESVLCDAVGMSNLTTSLLELNPNDGSLC
;
A
#
# COMPACT_ATOMS: atom_id res chain seq x y z
N MET A 1 0.87 0.32 2.54
CA MET A 1 0.53 -1.09 2.24
C MET A 1 0.58 -1.34 0.74
N HIS A 2 -0.24 -0.69 -0.10
CA HIS A 2 -0.15 -0.82 -1.57
C HIS A 2 1.29 -0.80 -2.14
N GLY A 3 2.09 0.21 -1.79
CA GLY A 3 3.48 0.30 -2.27
C GLY A 3 4.36 -0.88 -1.84
N VAL A 4 4.11 -1.46 -0.66
CA VAL A 4 4.86 -2.63 -0.19
C VAL A 4 4.51 -3.87 -1.01
N GLU A 5 3.23 -4.06 -1.34
CA GLU A 5 2.80 -5.16 -2.22
C GLU A 5 3.40 -5.03 -3.62
N GLU A 6 3.49 -3.80 -4.15
CA GLU A 6 4.15 -3.52 -5.42
C GLU A 6 5.65 -3.85 -5.37
N TRP A 7 6.37 -3.41 -4.33
CA TRP A 7 7.80 -3.69 -4.16
C TRP A 7 8.10 -5.18 -3.99
N ASN A 8 7.15 -5.94 -3.44
CA ASN A 8 7.24 -7.40 -3.29
C ASN A 8 6.75 -8.19 -4.52
N ASN A 9 6.40 -7.51 -5.62
CA ASN A 9 5.87 -8.14 -6.84
C ASN A 9 4.66 -9.05 -6.60
N ILE A 10 3.77 -8.68 -5.67
CA ILE A 10 2.54 -9.44 -5.44
C ILE A 10 1.70 -9.43 -6.72
N PRO A 11 1.25 -10.61 -7.20
CA PRO A 11 0.52 -10.71 -8.45
C PRO A 11 -0.80 -9.93 -8.38
N MET A 12 -1.29 -9.51 -9.54
CA MET A 12 -2.57 -8.78 -9.65
C MET A 12 -2.63 -7.48 -8.83
N ARG A 13 -1.50 -6.77 -8.72
CA ARG A 13 -1.41 -5.44 -8.08
C ARG A 13 -1.25 -4.27 -9.04
N LEU A 14 -1.00 -4.52 -10.32
CA LEU A 14 -0.90 -3.51 -11.37
C LEU A 14 -1.81 -3.84 -12.55
N THR A 15 -2.38 -2.84 -13.21
CA THR A 15 -3.16 -3.00 -14.45
C THR A 15 -2.32 -3.68 -15.54
N ASP A 16 -2.90 -4.54 -16.38
CA ASP A 16 -2.14 -5.20 -17.46
C ASP A 16 -1.68 -4.19 -18.54
N ALA A 17 -2.55 -3.24 -18.85
CA ALA A 17 -2.26 -2.16 -19.80
C ALA A 17 -1.81 -0.88 -19.09
N HIS A 18 -1.05 -0.05 -19.82
CA HIS A 18 -0.73 1.29 -19.36
C HIS A 18 -1.93 2.22 -19.52
N HIS A 19 -2.20 3.02 -18.49
CA HIS A 19 -3.11 4.15 -18.55
C HIS A 19 -2.35 5.38 -19.04
N LYS A 20 -2.95 6.13 -19.96
CA LYS A 20 -2.34 7.35 -20.51
C LYS A 20 -2.43 8.47 -19.49
N LEU A 21 -1.34 8.76 -18.80
CA LEU A 21 -1.19 9.97 -17.98
C LEU A 21 -0.34 11.01 -18.70
N ILE A 22 -0.52 12.27 -18.32
CA ILE A 22 0.19 13.42 -18.89
C ILE A 22 0.71 14.27 -17.73
N ILE A 23 1.99 14.61 -17.76
CA ILE A 23 2.56 15.64 -16.89
C ILE A 23 2.38 16.99 -17.58
N LEU A 24 1.82 17.96 -16.85
CA LEU A 24 1.81 19.36 -17.23
C LEU A 24 2.96 20.06 -16.52
N THR A 25 3.91 20.61 -17.27
CA THR A 25 5.02 21.36 -16.68
C THR A 25 4.56 22.75 -16.27
N SER A 26 5.33 23.43 -15.41
CA SER A 26 5.07 24.83 -15.03
C SER A 26 5.11 25.81 -16.21
N LYS A 27 5.69 25.39 -17.35
CA LYS A 27 5.72 26.15 -18.61
C LYS A 27 4.59 25.78 -19.58
N GLY A 28 3.69 24.87 -19.18
CA GLY A 28 2.55 24.43 -19.99
C GLY A 28 2.86 23.31 -20.99
N GLU A 29 4.06 22.71 -20.95
CA GLU A 29 4.39 21.58 -21.81
C GLU A 29 3.66 20.32 -21.35
N ARG A 30 3.27 19.47 -22.30
CA ARG A 30 2.62 18.19 -22.06
C ARG A 30 3.62 17.07 -22.29
N ILE A 31 3.90 16.28 -21.25
CA ILE A 31 4.79 15.12 -21.35
C ILE A 31 3.95 13.86 -21.16
N GLU A 32 3.89 13.00 -22.18
CA GLU A 32 3.22 11.70 -22.06
C GLU A 32 3.97 10.81 -21.06
N ARG A 33 3.24 10.26 -20.10
CA ARG A 33 3.75 9.33 -19.08
C ARG A 33 2.77 8.19 -18.87
N PRO A 34 2.69 7.24 -19.83
CA PRO A 34 1.90 6.04 -19.62
C PRO A 34 2.35 5.32 -18.34
N LEU A 35 1.41 4.89 -17.51
CA LEU A 35 1.67 4.24 -16.21
C LEU A 35 0.76 3.01 -16.04
N ARG A 36 1.29 1.91 -15.53
CA ARG A 36 0.46 0.82 -14.99
C ARG A 36 -0.01 1.21 -13.60
N GLN A 37 -1.31 1.28 -13.38
CA GLN A 37 -1.88 1.75 -12.11
C GLN A 37 -2.04 0.61 -11.12
N ILE A 38 -2.10 0.94 -9.83
CA ILE A 38 -2.50 -0.02 -8.80
C ILE A 38 -3.89 -0.55 -9.17
N ASN A 39 -4.03 -1.87 -9.17
CA ASN A 39 -5.26 -2.57 -9.52
C ASN A 39 -5.41 -3.81 -8.65
N SER A 40 -6.64 -4.23 -8.40
CA SER A 40 -6.92 -5.58 -7.93
C SER A 40 -8.21 -6.10 -8.58
N PRO A 41 -8.18 -7.23 -9.28
CA PRO A 41 -9.38 -7.86 -9.82
C PRO A 41 -10.27 -8.46 -8.74
N LEU A 42 -9.76 -8.59 -7.50
CA LEU A 42 -10.48 -9.15 -6.35
C LEU A 42 -11.32 -8.10 -5.60
N GLY A 43 -11.41 -6.86 -6.12
CA GLY A 43 -12.13 -5.76 -5.50
C GLY A 43 -11.21 -4.82 -4.71
N ASP A 44 -11.80 -4.06 -3.79
CA ASP A 44 -11.05 -3.14 -2.93
C ASP A 44 -10.27 -3.93 -1.87
N VAL A 45 -9.01 -4.23 -2.19
CA VAL A 45 -8.11 -4.96 -1.28
C VAL A 45 -7.88 -4.19 0.01
N SER A 46 -7.89 -2.85 -0.03
CA SER A 46 -7.53 -2.01 1.13
C SER A 46 -8.42 -2.23 2.35
N GLN A 47 -9.60 -2.82 2.16
CA GLN A 47 -10.49 -3.27 3.22
C GLN A 47 -9.87 -4.35 4.12
N ASN A 48 -8.82 -5.05 3.69
CA ASN A 48 -8.13 -6.06 4.51
C ASN A 48 -6.84 -5.52 5.17
N TYR A 49 -6.44 -4.26 4.95
CA TYR A 49 -5.24 -3.70 5.58
C TYR A 49 -5.36 -3.56 7.09
N ASP A 50 -6.57 -3.52 7.62
CA ASP A 50 -6.85 -3.54 9.06
C ASP A 50 -6.33 -4.80 9.76
N LYS A 51 -6.18 -5.93 9.05
CA LYS A 51 -5.56 -7.16 9.56
C LYS A 51 -4.13 -6.93 10.06
N MET A 52 -3.42 -5.95 9.51
CA MET A 52 -2.07 -5.59 9.94
C MET A 52 -2.05 -4.80 11.25
N PHE A 53 -3.17 -4.21 11.65
CA PHE A 53 -3.22 -3.32 12.80
C PHE A 53 -2.77 -3.99 14.10
N GLU A 54 -3.36 -5.14 14.44
CA GLU A 54 -3.01 -5.87 15.65
C GLU A 54 -1.54 -6.34 15.67
N PRO A 55 -0.99 -6.95 14.59
CA PRO A 55 0.45 -7.22 14.49
C PRO A 55 1.33 -5.99 14.71
N LEU A 56 0.97 -4.84 14.14
CA LEU A 56 1.75 -3.60 14.23
C LEU A 56 1.74 -3.01 15.64
N ILE A 57 0.58 -3.03 16.32
CA ILE A 57 0.45 -2.62 17.72
C ILE A 57 1.26 -3.56 18.61
N TYR A 58 1.10 -4.88 18.45
CA TYR A 58 1.79 -5.88 19.25
C TYR A 58 3.32 -5.77 19.16
N LYS A 59 3.84 -5.49 17.95
CA LYS A 59 5.27 -5.29 17.72
C LYS A 59 5.78 -3.89 18.11
N GLY A 60 4.90 -2.99 18.57
CA GLY A 60 5.23 -1.62 18.91
C GLY A 60 5.59 -0.72 17.71
N ILE A 61 5.32 -1.19 16.49
CA ILE A 61 5.53 -0.46 15.23
C ILE A 61 4.47 0.63 15.04
N ALA A 62 3.27 0.37 15.55
CA ALA A 62 2.20 1.36 15.65
C ALA A 62 1.85 1.63 17.11
N LYS A 63 1.36 2.84 17.39
CA LYS A 63 0.89 3.27 18.72
C LYS A 63 -0.45 3.99 18.59
N LYS A 64 -1.44 3.57 19.38
CA LYS A 64 -2.73 4.29 19.48
C LYS A 64 -2.61 5.44 20.47
N GLY A 65 -3.39 6.49 20.23
CA GLY A 65 -3.52 7.62 21.13
C GLY A 65 -4.67 8.52 20.68
N LEU A 66 -4.73 9.72 21.27
CA LEU A 66 -5.69 10.74 20.90
C LEU A 66 -4.96 11.96 20.34
N ILE A 67 -5.50 12.55 19.28
CA ILE A 67 -5.15 13.89 18.82
C ILE A 67 -6.42 14.74 18.97
N GLY A 68 -6.47 15.55 20.03
CA GLY A 68 -7.75 16.11 20.49
C GLY A 68 -8.69 15.00 20.95
N ASP A 69 -9.91 14.98 20.44
CA ASP A 69 -10.91 13.93 20.72
C ASP A 69 -10.89 12.77 19.69
N ALA A 70 -10.01 12.82 18.70
CA ALA A 70 -9.95 11.81 17.64
C ALA A 70 -9.00 10.66 18.02
N GLU A 71 -9.51 9.42 17.95
CA GLU A 71 -8.67 8.22 17.96
C GLU A 71 -7.67 8.27 16.80
N SER A 72 -6.40 8.16 17.12
CA SER A 72 -5.30 8.34 16.19
C SER A 72 -4.26 7.24 16.36
N VAL A 73 -3.59 6.89 15.26
CA VAL A 73 -2.54 5.88 15.24
C VAL A 73 -1.29 6.50 14.63
N LEU A 74 -0.19 6.48 15.38
CA LEU A 74 1.13 6.83 14.87
C LEU A 74 1.87 5.56 14.48
N CYS A 75 2.37 5.52 13.25
CA CYS A 75 3.05 4.34 12.71
C CYS A 75 4.48 4.66 12.26
N ASP A 76 5.41 3.73 12.52
CA ASP A 76 6.71 3.68 11.86
C ASP A 76 6.57 3.05 10.47
N ALA A 77 6.68 3.88 9.43
CA ALA A 77 6.55 3.44 8.05
C ALA A 77 7.57 2.36 7.64
N VAL A 78 8.81 2.43 8.15
CA VAL A 78 9.85 1.44 7.83
C VAL A 78 9.54 0.12 8.52
N GLY A 79 9.20 0.15 9.81
CA GLY A 79 8.73 -1.03 10.54
C GLY A 79 7.50 -1.68 9.91
N MET A 80 6.54 -0.88 9.47
CA MET A 80 5.35 -1.37 8.75
C MET A 80 5.73 -2.10 7.46
N SER A 81 6.58 -1.48 6.64
CA SER A 81 7.04 -2.07 5.38
C SER A 81 7.74 -3.40 5.63
N ASN A 82 8.67 -3.44 6.59
CA ASN A 82 9.45 -4.64 6.87
C ASN A 82 8.56 -5.80 7.38
N LEU A 83 7.67 -5.53 8.35
CA LEU A 83 6.77 -6.58 8.86
C LEU A 83 5.85 -7.11 7.75
N THR A 84 5.29 -6.21 6.94
CA THR A 84 4.40 -6.58 5.83
C THR A 84 5.13 -7.44 4.80
N THR A 85 6.33 -7.02 4.38
CA THR A 85 7.19 -7.81 3.48
C THR A 85 7.40 -9.22 4.02
N SER A 86 7.80 -9.35 5.29
CA SER A 86 8.04 -10.67 5.90
C SER A 86 6.80 -11.56 5.92
N LEU A 87 5.59 -10.99 6.08
CA LEU A 87 4.35 -11.77 6.03
C LEU A 87 3.99 -12.20 4.60
N LEU A 88 4.17 -11.30 3.63
CA LEU A 88 3.95 -11.60 2.21
C LEU A 88 4.93 -12.66 1.69
N GLU A 89 6.19 -12.66 2.12
CA GLU A 89 7.17 -13.68 1.75
C GLU A 89 6.79 -15.09 2.24
N LEU A 90 6.11 -15.18 3.38
CA LEU A 90 5.61 -16.46 3.90
C LEU A 90 4.44 -17.00 3.09
N ASN A 91 3.64 -16.13 2.46
CA ASN A 91 2.51 -16.52 1.63
C ASN A 91 2.31 -15.56 0.45
N PRO A 92 3.13 -15.67 -0.62
CA PRO A 92 3.20 -14.66 -1.69
C PRO A 92 1.95 -14.62 -2.59
N ASN A 93 1.09 -15.64 -2.51
CA ASN A 93 -0.19 -15.70 -3.22
C ASN A 93 -1.37 -15.23 -2.37
N ASP A 94 -1.13 -14.94 -1.09
CA ASP A 94 -2.17 -14.45 -0.20
C ASP A 94 -2.34 -12.95 -0.38
N GLY A 95 -3.06 -12.60 -1.46
CA GLY A 95 -3.54 -11.26 -1.69
C GLY A 95 -4.60 -10.80 -0.69
N SER A 96 -4.81 -11.52 0.43
CA SER A 96 -5.73 -11.22 1.53
C SER A 96 -5.02 -10.85 2.84
N LEU A 97 -3.69 -10.98 2.93
CA LEU A 97 -2.87 -10.33 3.98
C LEU A 97 -2.96 -8.80 3.92
N CYS A 98 -3.62 -8.29 2.88
CA CYS A 98 -3.67 -6.91 2.47
C CYS A 98 -4.96 -6.59 1.73
#